data_AF-A0A2T4S5Y8-F1
#
_entry.id   AF-A0A2T4S5Y8-F1
#
_cell.length_a   1.000
_cell.length_b   1.000
_cell.length_c   1.000
_cell.angle_alpha   90.00
_cell.angle_beta   90.00
_cell.angle_gamma   90.00
#
_symmetry.space_group_name_H-M   'P 1'
#
loop_
_entity.id
_entity.type
_entity.pdbx_description
1 polymer ?
#
loop_
_entity_poly.entity_id
_entity_poly.type
_entity_poly.pdbx_seq_one_letter_code
_entity_poly.pdbx_strand_id
1 'polypeptide(L)' 'EGPNFELTKQLAQATALPVVASGGIRSSDDLKRLEADGVHAAIVGKAANTEAFWEGLE' A
#
# COMPACT_ATOMS: atom_id res chain seq x y z
N GLU A 1 -7.61 -10.63 3.26
CA GLU A 1 -6.24 -10.50 2.74
C GLU A 1 -5.79 -9.04 2.76
N GLY A 2 -4.47 -8.84 2.67
CA GLY A 2 -3.86 -7.55 2.34
C GLY A 2 -4.13 -7.12 0.89
N PRO A 3 -3.49 -6.06 0.38
CA PRO A 3 -3.53 -5.65 -1.02
C PRO A 3 -3.07 -6.75 -1.98
N ASN A 4 -3.45 -6.65 -3.26
CA ASN A 4 -2.88 -7.50 -4.30
C ASN A 4 -1.49 -6.99 -4.72
N PHE A 5 -0.48 -7.33 -3.92
CA PHE A 5 0.89 -6.87 -4.11
C PHE A 5 1.46 -7.24 -5.49
N GLU A 6 1.23 -8.47 -5.95
CA GLU A 6 1.77 -8.95 -7.22
C GLU A 6 1.28 -8.11 -8.39
N LEU A 7 -0.04 -7.92 -8.49
CA LEU A 7 -0.62 -7.11 -9.57
C LEU A 7 -0.19 -5.65 -9.47
N THR A 8 -0.15 -5.09 -8.27
CA THR A 8 0.19 -3.66 -8.07
C THR A 8 1.65 -3.40 -8.42
N LYS A 9 2.56 -4.32 -8.08
CA LYS A 9 3.96 -4.31 -8.48
C LYS A 9 4.12 -4.37 -10.00
N GLN A 10 3.46 -5.33 -10.65
CA GLN A 10 3.51 -5.46 -12.10
C GLN A 10 3.05 -4.17 -12.79
N LEU A 11 1.99 -3.54 -12.29
CA LEU A 11 1.51 -2.27 -12.82
C LEU A 11 2.51 -1.13 -12.59
N ALA A 12 3.06 -1.01 -11.37
CA ALA A 12 4.07 0.00 -11.05
C ALA A 12 5.33 -0.12 -11.91
N GLN A 13 5.72 -1.33 -12.29
CA GLN A 13 6.88 -1.57 -13.16
C GLN A 13 6.57 -1.38 -14.66
N ALA A 14 5.31 -1.48 -15.06
CA ALA A 14 4.89 -1.38 -16.47
C ALA A 14 4.69 0.05 -16.96
N THR A 15 4.71 1.05 -16.08
CA THR A 15 4.49 2.46 -16.45
C THR A 15 5.41 3.40 -15.67
N ALA A 16 5.73 4.55 -16.27
CA ALA A 16 6.38 5.66 -15.56
C ALA A 16 5.38 6.55 -14.81
N LEU A 17 4.08 6.32 -14.99
CA LEU A 17 3.03 7.07 -14.28
C LEU A 17 2.95 6.62 -12.82
N PRO A 18 2.70 7.55 -11.88
CA PRO A 18 2.48 7.19 -10.48
C PRO A 18 1.30 6.22 -10.32
N VAL A 19 1.55 5.07 -9.69
CA VAL A 19 0.52 4.07 -9.37
C VAL A 19 0.08 4.23 -7.92
N VAL A 20 -1.24 4.28 -7.70
CA VAL A 20 -1.84 4.36 -6.36
C VAL A 20 -2.55 3.05 -6.04
N ALA A 21 -2.15 2.38 -4.98
CA ALA A 21 -2.86 1.20 -4.45
C ALA A 21 -4.15 1.63 -3.75
N SER A 22 -5.24 0.92 -3.97
CA SER A 22 -6.52 1.16 -3.28
C SER A 22 -7.18 -0.16 -2.90
N GLY A 23 -7.44 -0.32 -1.60
CA GLY A 23 -8.14 -1.49 -1.06
C GLY A 23 -7.23 -2.55 -0.44
N GLY A 24 -7.74 -3.19 0.61
CA GLY A 24 -7.07 -4.32 1.26
C GLY A 24 -5.96 -3.98 2.26
N ILE A 25 -5.54 -2.71 2.40
CA ILE A 25 -4.49 -2.29 3.33
C ILE A 25 -4.95 -2.47 4.79
N ARG A 26 -4.12 -3.12 5.61
CA ARG A 26 -4.44 -3.50 7.00
C ARG A 26 -3.43 -3.02 8.03
N SER A 27 -2.19 -2.78 7.65
CA SER A 27 -1.13 -2.31 8.56
C SER A 27 -0.14 -1.38 7.86
N SER A 28 0.70 -0.71 8.65
CA SER A 28 1.85 0.05 8.15
C SER A 28 2.85 -0.81 7.36
N ASP A 29 2.97 -2.10 7.67
CA ASP A 29 3.81 -3.03 6.93
C ASP A 29 3.34 -3.25 5.48
N ASP A 30 2.02 -3.23 5.24
CA ASP A 30 1.50 -3.28 3.87
C ASP A 30 1.97 -2.05 3.07
N LEU A 31 2.05 -0.86 3.71
CA LEU A 31 2.54 0.36 3.07
C LEU A 31 4.03 0.24 2.72
N LYS A 32 4.85 -0.22 3.67
CA LYS A 32 6.29 -0.45 3.45
C LYS A 32 6.55 -1.43 2.30
N ARG A 33 5.73 -2.47 2.19
CA ARG A 33 5.81 -3.42 1.09
C ARG A 33 5.41 -2.80 -0.24
N LEU A 34 4.33 -2.02 -0.29
CA LEU A 34 3.90 -1.31 -1.49
C LEU A 34 4.96 -0.32 -1.97
N GLU A 35 5.58 0.43 -1.05
CA GLU A 35 6.70 1.33 -1.34
C GLU A 35 7.89 0.57 -1.95
N ALA A 36 8.29 -0.55 -1.34
CA ALA A 36 9.35 -1.40 -1.85
C ALA A 36 9.05 -2.01 -3.25
N ASP A 37 7.77 -2.20 -3.57
CA ASP A 37 7.31 -2.63 -4.90
C ASP A 37 7.20 -1.49 -5.92
N GLY A 38 7.55 -0.25 -5.54
CA GLY A 38 7.56 0.92 -6.43
C GLY A 38 6.21 1.62 -6.56
N VAL A 39 5.26 1.32 -5.67
CA VAL A 39 3.94 1.96 -5.66
C VAL A 39 4.05 3.36 -5.05
N HIS A 40 3.51 4.36 -5.73
CA HIS A 40 3.71 5.76 -5.36
C HIS A 40 2.92 6.17 -4.10
N ALA A 41 1.69 5.70 -3.97
CA ALA A 41 0.84 6.01 -2.82
C ALA A 41 -0.18 4.91 -2.57
N ALA A 42 -0.85 4.98 -1.42
CA ALA A 42 -1.88 4.02 -1.06
C ALA A 42 -3.06 4.70 -0.36
N ILE A 43 -4.29 4.28 -0.69
CA ILE A 43 -5.52 4.78 -0.06
C ILE A 43 -5.95 3.81 1.04
N VAL A 44 -5.90 4.29 2.29
CA VAL A 44 -6.25 3.50 3.47
C VAL A 44 -7.65 3.90 3.95
N GLY A 45 -8.56 2.93 3.97
CA GLY A 45 -9.93 3.11 4.47
C GLY A 45 -10.08 2.60 5.90
N LYS A 46 -10.78 1.48 6.07
CA LYS A 46 -11.18 0.93 7.38
C LYS A 46 -10.04 0.85 8.41
N ALA A 47 -8.85 0.39 8.01
CA ALA A 47 -7.72 0.18 8.91
C ALA A 47 -7.21 1.49 9.57
N ALA A 48 -7.33 2.62 8.87
CA ALA A 48 -6.93 3.93 9.39
C ALA A 48 -7.73 4.38 10.63
N ASN A 49 -8.88 3.75 10.92
CA ASN A 49 -9.68 4.06 12.13
C ASN A 49 -9.16 3.37 13.40
N THR A 50 -8.01 2.68 13.34
CA THR A 50 -7.42 1.98 14.48
C THR A 50 -6.04 2.56 14.80
N GLU A 51 -5.75 2.76 16.08
CA GLU A 51 -4.44 3.28 16.53
C GLU A 51 -3.29 2.36 16.09
N ALA A 52 -3.51 1.04 16.20
CA ALA A 52 -2.55 0.02 15.79
C ALA A 52 -2.08 0.15 14.33
N PHE A 53 -2.90 0.74 13.44
CA PHE A 53 -2.46 0.99 12.06
C PHE A 53 -1.33 2.02 11.98
N TRP A 54 -1.37 3.02 12.85
CA TRP A 54 -0.46 4.16 12.87
C TRP A 54 0.81 3.90 13.68
N GLU A 55 0.87 2.81 14.43
CA GLU A 55 2.06 2.41 15.18
C GLU A 55 3.25 2.13 14.24
N GLY A 56 4.40 2.75 14.53
CA GLY A 56 5.64 2.52 13.77
C GLY A 56 5.68 3.14 12.37
N LEU A 57 4.80 4.10 12.08
CA LEU A 57 4.95 5.08 10.99
C LEU A 57 5.68 6.31 11.56
N GLU A 58 6.93 6.50 11.15
CA GLU A 58 7.73 7.71 11.43
C GLU A 58 7.62 8.72 10.29
#